data_AF-A0AAV5EW79-F1
#
_entry.id   AF-A0AAV5EW79-F1
#
_cell.length_a   1.000
_cell.length_b   1.000
_cell.length_c   1.000
_cell.angle_alpha   90.00
_cell.angle_beta   90.00
_cell.angle_gamma   90.00
#
_symmetry.space_group_name_H-M   'P 1'
#
loop_
_entity.id
_entity.type
_entity.pdbx_description
1 polymer ?
#
loop_
_entity_poly.entity_id
_entity_poly.type
_entity_poly.pdbx_seq_one_letter_code
_entity_poly.pdbx_strand_id
1 'polypeptide(L)'
;MDLGSCFLGGNADAVEFCPHRPFRHVLAAATYTLQEQEQEQDRAGTVSLFSVDAGAEEESQRLQLLRTVETAGVFDMKWSPKSPLLAQADAHGRLAVRRLEQDDGLDTETYPVQKIYAYAGSMFI
;
A
#
# COMPACT_ATOMS: atom_id res chain seq x y z
N MET A 1 -9.28 9.63 20.97
CA MET A 1 -9.94 8.37 20.57
C MET A 1 -9.61 8.18 19.11
N ASP A 2 -9.18 6.98 18.73
CA ASP A 2 -8.79 6.70 17.34
C ASP A 2 -10.02 6.62 16.44
N LEU A 3 -9.89 7.04 15.18
CA LEU A 3 -10.98 6.92 14.20
C LEU A 3 -11.14 5.47 13.73
N GLY A 4 -10.06 4.69 13.75
CA GLY A 4 -10.04 3.27 13.44
C GLY A 4 -8.61 2.76 13.60
N SER A 5 -8.46 1.46 13.90
CA SER A 5 -7.16 0.83 14.08
C SER A 5 -7.15 -0.60 13.58
N CYS A 6 -5.98 -1.08 13.16
CA CYS A 6 -5.76 -2.48 12.83
C CYS A 6 -4.29 -2.85 13.06
N PHE A 7 -4.02 -4.15 13.21
CA PHE A 7 -2.66 -4.68 13.22
C PHE A 7 -2.27 -5.10 11.81
N LEU A 8 -1.09 -4.69 11.37
CA LEU A 8 -0.47 -5.24 10.16
C LEU A 8 0.24 -6.55 10.49
N GLY A 9 0.54 -7.35 9.46
CA GLY A 9 1.29 -8.61 9.61
C GLY A 9 2.78 -8.43 9.97
N GLY A 10 3.21 -7.20 10.25
CA GLY A 10 4.58 -6.81 10.59
C GLY A 10 4.59 -5.43 11.24
N ASN A 11 5.78 -4.90 11.52
CA ASN A 11 5.91 -3.55 12.05
C ASN A 11 5.36 -2.53 11.04
N ALA A 12 4.62 -1.53 11.52
CA ALA A 12 4.12 -0.45 10.67
C ALA A 12 5.18 0.65 10.60
N ASP A 13 6.02 0.62 9.55
CA ASP A 13 7.20 1.49 9.46
C ASP A 13 6.96 2.76 8.66
N ALA A 14 6.03 2.74 7.70
CA ALA A 14 5.69 3.90 6.88
C ALA A 14 4.19 3.96 6.59
N VAL A 15 3.64 5.17 6.56
CA VAL A 15 2.25 5.43 6.15
C VAL A 15 2.17 6.72 5.33
N GLU A 16 1.35 6.73 4.27
CA GLU A 16 1.24 7.87 3.35
C GLU A 16 -0.15 7.93 2.71
N PHE A 17 -0.83 9.08 2.80
CA PHE A 17 -2.09 9.33 2.11
C PHE A 17 -1.87 9.76 0.66
N CYS A 18 -2.68 9.24 -0.26
CA CYS A 18 -2.60 9.69 -1.65
C CYS A 18 -3.10 11.15 -1.78
N PRO A 19 -2.34 12.08 -2.39
CA PRO A 19 -2.77 13.48 -2.50
C PRO A 19 -3.76 13.73 -3.65
N HIS A 20 -3.97 12.73 -4.51
CA HIS A 20 -4.72 12.87 -5.77
C HIS A 20 -6.19 12.45 -5.62
N ARG A 21 -7.09 13.20 -6.25
CA ARG A 21 -8.47 12.74 -6.44
C ARG A 21 -8.51 11.69 -7.57
N PRO A 22 -9.42 10.69 -7.51
CA PRO A 22 -10.41 10.45 -6.45
C PRO A 22 -9.85 9.75 -5.19
N PHE A 23 -8.57 9.39 -5.18
CA PHE A 23 -7.93 8.52 -4.17
C PHE A 23 -7.52 9.18 -2.85
N ARG A 24 -7.99 10.38 -2.50
CA ARG A 24 -7.56 11.07 -1.26
C ARG A 24 -7.92 10.35 0.03
N HIS A 25 -8.91 9.47 -0.05
CA HIS A 25 -9.32 8.58 1.04
C HIS A 25 -8.37 7.38 1.21
N VAL A 26 -7.42 7.19 0.29
CA VAL A 26 -6.55 6.02 0.26
C VAL A 26 -5.31 6.26 1.09
N LEU A 27 -5.12 5.40 2.08
CA LEU A 27 -3.94 5.33 2.92
C LEU A 27 -3.10 4.12 2.50
N ALA A 28 -1.84 4.34 2.15
CA ALA A 28 -0.86 3.27 2.05
C ALA A 28 -0.17 3.09 3.40
N ALA A 29 -0.01 1.85 3.85
CA ALA A 29 0.80 1.48 5.00
C ALA A 29 1.79 0.39 4.57
N ALA A 30 3.04 0.50 4.99
CA ALA A 30 4.08 -0.44 4.63
C ALA A 30 4.74 -1.06 5.86
N THR A 31 5.19 -2.30 5.70
CA THR A 31 5.86 -3.03 6.76
C THR A 31 7.30 -3.40 6.41
N TYR A 32 8.11 -3.51 7.46
CA TYR A 32 9.43 -4.11 7.43
C TYR A 32 9.54 -5.10 8.59
N THR A 33 9.87 -6.36 8.27
CA THR A 33 10.09 -7.41 9.25
C THR A 33 11.37 -8.16 8.90
N LEU A 34 12.32 -8.20 9.83
CA LEU A 34 13.49 -9.07 9.73
C LEU A 34 13.05 -10.50 10.05
N GLN A 35 13.21 -11.41 9.09
CA GLN A 35 13.00 -12.84 9.28
C GLN A 35 14.35 -13.50 9.55
N GLU A 36 14.55 -13.90 10.81
CA GLU A 36 15.75 -14.62 11.24
C GLU A 36 15.51 -16.13 11.03
N GLN A 37 15.89 -16.66 9.86
CA GLN A 37 16.00 -18.10 9.65
C GLN A 37 17.46 -18.53 9.85
N GLU A 38 17.67 -19.77 10.29
CA GLU A 38 18.98 -20.28 10.76
C GLU A 38 20.15 -20.13 9.76
N GLN A 39 19.86 -19.94 8.47
CA GLN A 39 20.87 -19.85 7.40
C GLN A 39 20.74 -18.60 6.51
N GLU A 40 19.62 -17.88 6.55
CA GLU A 40 19.39 -16.69 5.72
C GLU A 40 18.61 -15.63 6.50
N GLN A 41 19.10 -14.38 6.46
CA GLN A 41 18.38 -13.22 6.94
C GLN A 41 17.64 -12.60 5.76
N ASP A 42 16.32 -12.78 5.70
CA ASP A 42 15.48 -12.07 4.74
C ASP A 42 14.72 -10.94 5.42
N ARG A 43 14.40 -9.91 4.64
CA ARG A 43 13.65 -8.75 5.09
C ARG A 43 12.36 -8.72 4.30
N ALA A 44 11.31 -9.28 4.89
CA ALA A 44 9.99 -9.30 4.29
C ALA A 44 9.23 -8.00 4.61
N GLY A 45 8.29 -7.65 3.76
CA GLY A 45 7.44 -6.50 3.94
C GLY A 45 6.14 -6.62 3.16
N THR A 46 5.23 -5.72 3.45
CA THR A 46 3.97 -5.58 2.73
C THR A 46 3.70 -4.12 2.44
N VAL A 47 2.90 -3.86 1.40
CA VAL A 47 2.21 -2.59 1.23
C VAL A 47 0.71 -2.86 1.20
N SER A 48 0.03 -2.34 2.22
CA SER A 48 -1.41 -2.42 2.41
C SER A 48 -2.05 -1.09 2.04
N LEU A 49 -3.12 -1.13 1.26
CA LEU A 49 -3.97 0.01 0.95
C LEU A 49 -5.25 -0.07 1.77
N PHE A 50 -5.62 1.06 2.36
CA PHE A 50 -6.85 1.22 3.11
C PHE A 50 -7.70 2.34 2.53
N SER A 51 -9.01 2.17 2.56
CA SER A 51 -9.98 3.26 2.43
C SER A 51 -10.25 3.84 3.81
N VAL A 52 -10.13 5.16 3.93
CA VAL A 52 -10.42 5.90 5.17
C VAL A 52 -11.65 6.76 4.97
N ASP A 53 -12.68 6.53 5.78
CA ASP A 53 -13.88 7.36 5.85
C ASP A 53 -14.15 7.79 7.29
N ALA A 54 -13.65 8.97 7.67
CA ALA A 54 -13.84 9.50 9.02
C ALA A 54 -15.32 9.80 9.37
N GLY A 55 -16.22 9.86 8.38
CA GLY A 55 -17.64 10.12 8.58
C GLY A 55 -18.48 8.88 8.85
N ALA A 56 -17.93 7.67 8.67
CA ALA A 56 -18.67 6.43 8.86
C ALA A 56 -19.10 6.24 10.33
N GLU A 57 -20.26 5.62 10.55
CA GLU A 57 -20.81 5.40 11.89
C GLU A 57 -20.04 4.30 12.64
N GLU A 58 -19.68 3.23 11.93
CA GLU A 58 -18.97 2.08 12.47
C GLU A 58 -17.45 2.20 12.31
N GLU A 59 -16.69 1.86 13.35
CA GLU A 59 -15.22 1.93 13.33
C GLU A 59 -14.61 1.04 12.22
N SER A 60 -15.17 -0.15 12.00
CA SER A 60 -14.76 -1.08 10.94
C SER A 60 -14.96 -0.51 9.54
N GLN A 61 -15.85 0.47 9.38
CA GLN A 61 -16.09 1.15 8.12
C GLN A 61 -15.17 2.37 7.93
N ARG A 62 -14.63 2.95 9.02
CA ARG A 62 -13.75 4.12 8.98
C ARG A 62 -12.36 3.80 8.46
N LEU A 63 -11.89 2.56 8.61
CA LEU A 63 -10.61 2.07 8.11
C LEU A 63 -10.77 0.67 7.50
N GLN A 64 -10.96 0.61 6.18
CA GLN A 64 -11.21 -0.63 5.46
C GLN A 64 -9.98 -1.05 4.67
N LEU A 65 -9.49 -2.27 4.90
CA LEU A 65 -8.41 -2.84 4.08
C LEU A 65 -8.93 -3.14 2.68
N LEU A 66 -8.31 -2.55 1.66
CA LEU A 66 -8.64 -2.76 0.25
C LEU A 66 -7.79 -3.84 -0.39
N ARG A 67 -6.48 -3.82 -0.12
CA ARG A 67 -5.50 -4.70 -0.75
C ARG A 67 -4.23 -4.76 0.06
N THR A 68 -3.57 -5.92 0.05
CA THR A 68 -2.19 -6.08 0.51
C THR A 68 -1.34 -6.65 -0.61
N VAL A 69 -0.12 -6.16 -0.75
CA VAL A 69 0.88 -6.65 -1.70
C VAL A 69 2.14 -7.04 -0.94
N GLU A 70 2.54 -8.30 -1.07
CA GLU A 70 3.81 -8.80 -0.53
C GLU A 70 5.00 -8.20 -1.28
N THR A 71 6.05 -7.85 -0.55
CA THR A 71 7.28 -7.22 -1.05
C THR A 71 8.46 -7.55 -0.13
N ALA A 72 9.68 -7.13 -0.50
CA ALA A 72 10.74 -6.96 0.47
C ALA A 72 10.39 -5.82 1.44
N GLY A 73 10.99 -5.85 2.63
CA GLY A 73 10.80 -4.87 3.70
C GLY A 73 10.94 -3.44 3.18
N VAL A 74 9.96 -2.59 3.48
CA VAL A 74 9.90 -1.23 2.93
C VAL A 74 10.59 -0.26 3.86
N PHE A 75 11.57 0.49 3.35
CA PHE A 75 12.24 1.54 4.13
C PHE A 75 11.57 2.91 3.95
N ASP A 76 11.10 3.20 2.75
CA ASP A 76 10.43 4.46 2.44
C ASP A 76 9.44 4.27 1.30
N MET A 77 8.35 5.02 1.35
CA MET A 77 7.42 5.15 0.24
C MET A 77 6.87 6.56 0.17
N LYS A 78 6.62 7.06 -1.04
CA LYS A 78 6.11 8.42 -1.26
C LYS A 78 5.20 8.48 -2.47
N TRP A 79 4.10 9.22 -2.33
CA TRP A 79 3.25 9.53 -3.46
C TRP A 79 3.89 10.58 -4.36
N SER A 80 3.77 10.38 -5.68
CA SER A 80 4.16 11.38 -6.67
C SER A 80 3.30 12.63 -6.51
N PRO A 81 3.86 13.84 -6.61
CA PRO A 81 3.08 15.07 -6.56
C PRO A 81 2.26 15.31 -7.85
N LYS A 82 2.52 14.57 -8.94
CA LYS A 82 1.92 14.83 -10.26
C LYS A 82 0.84 13.83 -10.69
N SER A 83 0.83 12.63 -10.10
CA SER A 83 -0.05 11.54 -10.52
C SER A 83 -0.19 10.51 -9.39
N PRO A 84 -1.23 9.64 -9.40
CA PRO A 84 -1.45 8.63 -8.37
C PRO A 84 -0.46 7.45 -8.51
N LEU A 85 0.83 7.76 -8.40
CA LEU A 85 1.93 6.82 -8.40
C LEU A 85 2.55 6.79 -7.00
N LEU A 86 2.77 5.61 -6.45
CA LEU A 86 3.48 5.36 -5.20
C LEU A 86 4.87 4.83 -5.52
N ALA A 87 5.90 5.58 -5.17
CA ALA A 87 7.27 5.11 -5.17
C ALA A 87 7.56 4.34 -3.86
N GLN A 88 8.34 3.28 -3.93
CA GLN A 88 8.80 2.46 -2.81
C GLN A 88 10.30 2.15 -2.96
N ALA A 89 11.07 2.33 -1.90
CA ALA A 89 12.42 1.78 -1.76
C ALA A 89 12.40 0.60 -0.77
N ASP A 90 12.95 -0.54 -1.18
CA ASP A 90 12.89 -1.78 -0.40
C ASP A 90 14.25 -2.33 0.05
N ALA A 91 14.18 -3.34 0.90
CA ALA A 91 15.30 -3.98 1.55
C ALA A 91 16.24 -4.77 0.64
N HIS A 92 15.80 -5.10 -0.57
CA HIS A 92 16.64 -5.77 -1.58
C HIS A 92 17.36 -4.76 -2.50
N GLY A 93 17.28 -3.46 -2.20
CA GLY A 93 17.91 -2.41 -2.98
C GLY A 93 17.14 -2.06 -4.25
N ARG A 94 15.85 -2.43 -4.33
CA ARG A 94 15.00 -2.13 -5.48
C ARG A 94 14.16 -0.88 -5.22
N LEU A 95 14.11 -0.02 -6.23
CA LEU A 95 13.15 1.08 -6.34
C LEU A 95 12.00 0.62 -7.24
N ALA A 96 10.77 0.70 -6.75
CA ALA A 96 9.58 0.38 -7.52
C ALA A 96 8.63 1.58 -7.56
N VAL A 97 8.02 1.83 -8.72
CA VAL A 97 6.94 2.79 -8.87
C VAL A 97 5.68 2.05 -9.27
N ARG A 98 4.60 2.35 -8.56
CA ARG A 98 3.34 1.62 -8.62
C ARG A 98 2.18 2.55 -8.87
N ARG A 99 1.32 2.24 -9.84
CA ARG A 99 0.14 3.05 -10.14
C ARG A 99 -1.06 2.58 -9.36
N LEU A 100 -1.78 3.51 -8.75
CA LEU A 100 -3.10 3.26 -8.22
C LEU A 100 -4.13 3.41 -9.33
N GLU A 101 -4.87 2.35 -9.61
CA GLU A 101 -5.95 2.34 -10.60
C GLU A 101 -7.29 2.10 -9.92
N GLN A 102 -8.32 2.80 -10.40
CA GLN A 102 -9.70 2.55 -10.04
C GLN A 102 -10.19 1.38 -10.88
N ASP A 103 -10.71 0.34 -10.24
CA ASP A 103 -11.41 -0.72 -10.96
C ASP A 103 -12.86 -0.26 -11.15
N ASP A 104 -13.25 -0.01 -12.40
CA ASP A 104 -14.58 0.51 -12.75
C ASP A 104 -15.68 -0.57 -12.67
N GLY A 105 -15.36 -1.77 -12.18
CA GLY A 105 -16.35 -2.72 -11.68
C GLY A 105 -17.32 -3.26 -12.75
N LEU A 106 -16.88 -3.37 -14.00
CA LEU A 106 -17.70 -3.97 -15.07
C LEU A 106 -17.93 -5.49 -14.90
N ASP A 107 -17.33 -6.13 -13.88
CA ASP A 107 -17.66 -7.48 -13.47
C ASP A 107 -17.99 -7.55 -11.96
N THR A 108 -19.30 -7.67 -11.69
CA THR A 108 -19.96 -8.28 -10.51
C THR A 108 -19.68 -7.74 -9.09
N GLU A 109 -20.70 -7.07 -8.53
CA GLU A 109 -21.11 -7.02 -7.11
C GLU A 109 -20.05 -6.89 -6.01
N THR A 110 -18.99 -6.10 -6.18
CA THR A 110 -18.15 -5.69 -5.03
C THR A 110 -17.53 -4.31 -5.29
N TYR A 111 -17.43 -3.48 -4.25
CA TYR A 111 -16.84 -2.13 -4.25
C TYR A 111 -15.58 -2.00 -5.13
N PRO A 112 -15.31 -0.84 -5.75
CA PRO A 112 -14.19 -0.67 -6.68
C PRO A 112 -12.86 -1.06 -6.02
N VAL A 113 -12.31 -2.20 -6.43
CA VAL A 113 -11.05 -2.73 -5.90
C VAL A 113 -9.90 -1.90 -6.44
N GLN A 114 -9.22 -1.15 -5.60
CA GLN A 114 -8.04 -0.42 -6.03
C GLN A 114 -6.89 -1.39 -6.31
N LYS A 115 -6.32 -1.30 -7.52
CA LYS A 115 -5.19 -2.15 -7.94
C LYS A 115 -3.91 -1.34 -7.96
N ILE A 116 -2.85 -1.98 -7.49
CA ILE A 116 -1.48 -1.51 -7.65
C ILE A 116 -0.82 -2.33 -8.74
N TYR A 117 -0.37 -1.68 -9.82
CA TYR A 117 0.49 -2.30 -10.82
C TYR A 117 1.91 -1.74 -10.72
N ALA A 118 2.91 -2.62 -10.67
CA ALA A 118 4.30 -2.23 -10.82
C ALA A 118 4.60 -1.96 -12.29
N TYR A 119 5.16 -0.79 -12.60
CA TYR A 119 5.64 -0.51 -13.95
C TYR A 119 6.96 -1.28 -14.15
N ALA A 120 6.93 -2.40 -14.88
CA ALA A 120 8.14 -3.05 -15.37
C ALA A 120 8.63 -2.25 -16.57
N GLY A 121 9.44 -1.22 -16.34
CA GLY A 121 10.10 -0.51 -17.43
C GLY A 121 10.99 -1.48 -18.21
N SER A 122 10.70 -1.70 -19.48
CA SER A 122 11.60 -2.39 -20.39
C SER A 122 12.92 -1.62 -20.45
N MET A 123 14.00 -2.31 -20.08
CA MET A 123 15.37 -1.83 -20.20
C MET A 123 15.67 -1.65 -21.69
N PHE A 124 15.62 -0.42 -22.19
CA PHE A 124 16.25 -0.08 -23.46
C PHE A 124 17.74 0.11 -23.18
N ILE A 125 18.52 -0.82 -23.74
CA ILE A 125 19.99 -0.80 -23.84
C ILE A 125 20.43 0.32 -24.79
#